data_AF-A0AAQ5ZUR9-F1
#
_entry.id   AF-A0AAQ5ZUR9-F1
#
_cell.length_a   1.000
_cell.length_b   1.000
_cell.length_c   1.000
_cell.angle_alpha   90.00
_cell.angle_beta   90.00
_cell.angle_gamma   90.00
#
_symmetry.space_group_name_H-M   'P 1'
#
loop_
_entity.id
_entity.type
_entity.pdbx_description
1 polymer ?
#
loop_
_entity_poly.entity_id
_entity_poly.type
_entity_poly.pdbx_seq_one_letter_code
_entity_poly.pdbx_strand_id
1 'polypeptide(L)'
;QVIIDTDKSSYSLRLIIWTNVSVCIFLPFSPASLPKEAAVRIISHALFLFLRVSGGFSETYAALCDYNGISCKEEVQWDVDTIYHSQDNREFNLLDFSHLESRDLAVIVASMAYNTWFTKLYCKDLRIGSEVTEQVLHTISKSSSLEEITLENAGLKSDFPQKMSAALSENPASVIHSLNLAHNSLDNQGITKHEFLLLLGLEKLVSLSQALCSSDEYSNSLLHLDLSKNPGVLSGEDNLYLFLSQPNCLVHLDLSGTDCSVDSLFGALLRGCCADLSFLNLSKNSFSHRKVKDTLPLFRQFFSSAFSLTYVSLASMKLPPDVLRALLTGLTSNPHINDLHLDISSCELRSAGAVVIQELFPRVSSIATLDISDNGLDADLLTVLPALSRHPSLKHLHLGKNFNIKNRCCQGSLSRFTAVIYGCALQSLSLSDSRLRSRGTVLVNALGSNTCLRKVDLSGNNMDNIGAKMLSKALQINTTLRSVTWDRNNTSAAGFLDVARALEHNFTLQYMPLPLSDISQAYRSAPERTEQALTKVGIADLINVSLVCNRAAQWFGGYRCRLAVRKSPVCVSFCMDGWLATEHLHFCLSCFNAFKAFIHQVL
;
A
#
# COMPACT_ATOMS: atom_id res chain seq x y z
N GLN A 1 -25.16 21.32 47.47
CA GLN A 1 -25.82 20.12 46.93
C GLN A 1 -25.09 19.79 45.65
N VAL A 2 -24.63 18.56 45.49
CA VAL A 2 -23.99 18.05 44.28
C VAL A 2 -24.96 17.08 43.64
N ILE A 3 -25.28 17.28 42.38
CA ILE A 3 -26.10 16.36 41.60
C ILE A 3 -25.16 15.69 40.61
N ILE A 4 -25.13 14.37 40.62
CA ILE A 4 -24.35 13.55 39.67
C ILE A 4 -25.34 12.78 38.84
N ASP A 5 -25.46 13.18 37.57
CA ASP A 5 -26.29 12.48 36.60
C ASP A 5 -25.42 11.46 35.86
N THR A 6 -25.94 10.23 35.77
CA THR A 6 -25.35 9.14 34.99
C THR A 6 -26.45 8.52 34.12
N ASP A 7 -26.08 7.78 33.08
CA ASP A 7 -27.04 7.09 32.22
C ASP A 7 -27.95 6.10 32.97
N LYS A 8 -27.53 5.65 34.17
CA LYS A 8 -28.30 4.71 35.00
C LYS A 8 -29.21 5.40 36.01
N SER A 9 -28.79 6.54 36.55
CA SER A 9 -29.50 7.25 37.63
C SER A 9 -28.92 8.62 37.94
N SER A 10 -29.76 9.48 38.53
CA SER A 10 -29.36 10.76 39.12
C SER A 10 -29.16 10.61 40.63
N TYR A 11 -28.02 11.06 41.13
CA TYR A 11 -27.68 11.04 42.55
C TYR A 11 -27.61 12.45 43.10
N SER A 12 -28.38 12.74 44.16
CA SER A 12 -28.33 14.03 44.85
C SER A 12 -27.62 13.89 46.20
N LEU A 13 -26.46 14.53 46.32
CA LEU A 13 -25.61 14.52 47.50
C LEU A 13 -25.65 15.88 48.19
N ARG A 14 -25.99 15.90 49.48
CA ARG A 14 -25.96 17.14 50.28
C ARG A 14 -24.70 17.17 51.13
N LEU A 15 -23.66 17.83 50.63
CA LEU A 15 -22.40 18.01 51.35
C LEU A 15 -22.54 19.08 52.46
N ILE A 16 -21.83 18.86 53.57
CA ILE A 16 -21.88 19.70 54.79
C ILE A 16 -21.12 21.03 54.57
N ILE A 17 -20.06 21.05 53.75
CA ILE A 17 -19.20 22.23 53.49
C ILE A 17 -18.82 22.29 52.01
N TRP A 18 -18.82 23.48 51.40
CA TRP A 18 -18.52 23.71 49.97
C TRP A 18 -17.11 23.27 49.54
N THR A 19 -16.13 23.30 50.44
CA THR A 19 -14.75 22.85 50.16
C THR A 19 -14.65 21.37 49.78
N ASN A 20 -15.64 20.55 50.16
CA ASN A 20 -15.67 19.12 49.82
C ASN A 20 -16.03 18.89 48.35
N VAL A 21 -16.69 19.85 47.68
CA VAL A 21 -17.05 19.74 46.26
C VAL A 21 -15.79 19.77 45.38
N SER A 22 -14.82 20.63 45.73
CA SER A 22 -13.56 20.78 44.98
C SER A 22 -12.64 19.55 45.05
N VAL A 23 -12.83 18.67 46.04
CA VAL A 23 -12.06 17.43 46.21
C VAL A 23 -12.66 16.27 45.40
N CYS A 24 -13.95 16.31 45.08
CA CYS A 24 -14.66 15.22 44.41
C CYS A 24 -14.56 15.24 42.88
N ILE A 25 -14.10 16.33 42.27
CA ILE A 25 -14.04 16.46 40.80
C ILE A 25 -12.61 16.14 40.34
N PHE A 26 -12.36 14.86 40.09
CA PHE A 26 -11.16 14.39 39.39
C PHE A 26 -11.52 14.26 37.90
N LEU A 27 -11.00 15.16 37.06
CA LEU A 27 -11.20 15.09 35.61
C LEU A 27 -9.88 14.64 34.98
N PRO A 28 -9.85 13.50 34.27
CA PRO A 28 -8.67 13.08 33.49
C PRO A 28 -8.50 13.89 32.18
N PHE A 29 -9.40 14.84 31.90
CA PHE A 29 -9.47 15.57 30.62
C PHE A 29 -9.38 17.08 30.80
N SER A 30 -9.05 17.78 29.70
CA SER A 30 -8.95 19.23 29.66
C SER A 30 -10.20 19.92 30.24
N PRO A 31 -10.07 20.97 31.08
CA PRO A 31 -11.20 21.69 31.66
C PRO A 31 -12.08 22.46 30.65
N ALA A 32 -11.73 22.44 29.36
CA ALA A 32 -12.45 23.15 28.29
C ALA A 32 -13.84 22.56 27.96
N SER A 33 -14.18 21.35 28.41
CA SER A 33 -15.49 20.72 28.21
C SER A 33 -16.56 21.12 29.25
N LEU A 34 -16.23 21.99 30.20
CA LEU A 34 -17.15 22.43 31.26
C LEU A 34 -17.97 23.68 30.85
N PRO A 35 -19.27 23.76 31.21
CA PRO A 35 -20.05 24.98 31.06
C PRO A 35 -19.41 26.15 31.81
N LYS A 36 -19.36 27.33 31.18
CA LYS A 36 -18.70 28.56 31.69
C LYS A 36 -19.18 29.02 33.08
N GLU A 37 -20.31 28.52 33.56
CA GLU A 37 -20.88 28.89 34.87
C GLU A 37 -20.31 28.07 36.05
N ALA A 38 -19.61 26.96 35.79
CA ALA A 38 -18.94 26.19 36.83
C ALA A 38 -17.53 26.73 37.07
N ALA A 39 -17.43 27.88 37.73
CA ALA A 39 -16.17 28.37 38.30
C ALA A 39 -15.77 27.50 39.52
N VAL A 40 -15.52 26.22 39.28
CA VAL A 40 -14.78 25.38 40.22
C VAL A 40 -13.32 25.77 40.04
N ARG A 41 -12.69 26.27 41.11
CA ARG A 41 -11.23 26.31 41.24
C ARG A 41 -10.73 24.86 41.18
N ILE A 42 -10.65 24.30 39.98
CA ILE A 42 -9.96 23.04 39.71
C ILE A 42 -8.49 23.36 39.97
N ILE A 43 -7.96 22.78 41.04
CA ILE A 43 -6.54 22.83 41.33
C ILE A 43 -5.84 22.28 40.08
N SER A 44 -5.01 23.14 39.49
CA SER A 44 -4.14 22.89 38.35
C SER A 44 -3.38 21.56 38.46
N HIS A 45 -4.02 20.46 38.08
CA HIS A 45 -3.38 19.19 37.71
C HIS A 45 -3.39 18.96 36.20
N ALA A 46 -3.81 19.95 35.42
CA ALA A 46 -3.58 19.99 33.97
C ALA A 46 -2.08 19.91 33.61
N LEU A 47 -1.18 20.28 34.53
CA LEU A 47 0.27 20.14 34.36
C LEU A 47 0.78 18.68 34.45
N PHE A 48 0.01 17.74 35.00
CA PHE A 48 0.46 16.36 35.24
C PHE A 48 0.09 15.36 34.14
N LEU A 49 -0.79 15.73 33.20
CA LEU A 49 -1.13 14.90 32.04
C LEU A 49 -0.04 14.95 30.95
N PHE A 50 0.71 16.06 30.86
CA PHE A 50 1.77 16.26 29.86
C PHE A 50 3.07 15.47 30.12
N LEU A 51 3.19 14.78 31.25
CA LEU A 51 4.40 14.03 31.66
C LEU A 51 4.20 12.52 31.72
N ARG A 52 3.03 12.02 31.28
CA ARG A 52 2.70 10.59 31.40
C ARG A 52 3.01 9.85 30.11
N VAL A 53 3.51 8.62 30.28
CA VAL A 53 3.81 7.69 29.20
C VAL A 53 2.56 7.51 28.33
N SER A 54 2.76 7.57 27.01
CA SER A 54 1.71 7.36 26.00
C SER A 54 0.40 8.16 26.24
N GLY A 55 0.52 9.39 26.78
CA GLY A 55 -0.63 10.29 27.01
C GLY A 55 -1.60 9.83 28.09
N GLY A 56 -1.16 8.98 29.03
CA GLY A 56 -2.00 8.46 30.11
C GLY A 56 -2.98 7.36 29.66
N PHE A 57 -2.61 6.61 28.61
CA PHE A 57 -3.41 5.50 28.10
C PHE A 57 -3.64 4.43 29.18
N SER A 58 -2.57 3.98 29.84
CA SER A 58 -2.62 2.90 30.83
C SER A 58 -3.54 3.19 32.02
N GLU A 59 -3.61 4.44 32.48
CA GLU A 59 -4.53 4.84 33.54
C GLU A 59 -5.96 4.94 33.07
N THR A 60 -6.19 5.48 31.86
CA THR A 60 -7.52 5.50 31.25
C THR A 60 -8.05 4.08 31.06
N TYR A 61 -7.19 3.18 30.57
CA TYR A 61 -7.50 1.77 30.40
C TYR A 61 -7.84 1.09 31.73
N ALA A 62 -7.01 1.27 32.76
CA ALA A 62 -7.29 0.70 34.08
C ALA A 62 -8.62 1.21 34.67
N ALA A 63 -8.91 2.51 34.52
CA ALA A 63 -10.16 3.10 35.00
C ALA A 63 -11.38 2.56 34.22
N LEU A 64 -11.28 2.41 32.90
CA LEU A 64 -12.34 1.85 32.09
C LEU A 64 -12.53 0.34 32.33
N CYS A 65 -11.47 -0.40 32.63
CA CYS A 65 -11.57 -1.80 33.09
C CYS A 65 -12.38 -1.88 34.39
N ASP A 66 -12.06 -1.06 35.39
CA ASP A 66 -12.80 -1.01 36.66
C ASP A 66 -14.28 -0.63 36.44
N TYR A 67 -14.54 0.42 35.64
CA TYR A 67 -15.90 0.87 35.31
C TYR A 67 -16.75 -0.21 34.64
N ASN A 68 -16.16 -0.98 33.72
CA ASN A 68 -16.86 -2.04 32.99
C ASN A 68 -16.85 -3.39 33.74
N GLY A 69 -16.21 -3.49 34.90
CA GLY A 69 -16.06 -4.74 35.65
C GLY A 69 -15.21 -5.80 34.92
N ILE A 70 -14.24 -5.35 34.13
CA ILE A 70 -13.33 -6.19 33.35
C ILE A 70 -11.95 -6.19 34.02
N SER A 71 -11.27 -7.34 34.03
CA SER A 71 -9.91 -7.44 34.58
C SER A 71 -8.92 -6.63 33.74
N CYS A 72 -8.22 -5.67 34.34
CA CYS A 72 -7.12 -4.96 33.68
C CYS A 72 -6.03 -5.97 33.28
N LYS A 73 -5.64 -5.97 32.00
CA LYS A 73 -4.57 -6.83 31.49
C LYS A 73 -3.23 -6.10 31.60
N GLU A 74 -2.32 -6.62 32.42
CA GLU A 74 -0.99 -6.01 32.62
C GLU A 74 -0.17 -5.99 31.32
N GLU A 75 -0.36 -6.97 30.43
CA GLU A 75 0.31 -7.01 29.12
C GLU A 75 -0.04 -5.81 28.23
N VAL A 76 -1.29 -5.32 28.28
CA VAL A 76 -1.72 -4.14 27.51
C VAL A 76 -1.01 -2.89 28.00
N GLN A 77 -0.96 -2.71 29.33
CA GLN A 77 -0.26 -1.59 29.94
C GLN A 77 1.25 -1.67 29.66
N TRP A 78 1.84 -2.86 29.78
CA TRP A 78 3.26 -3.06 29.53
C TRP A 78 3.63 -2.79 28.07
N ASP A 79 2.86 -3.29 27.10
CA ASP A 79 3.09 -3.05 25.67
C ASP A 79 3.00 -1.55 25.35
N VAL A 80 1.97 -0.87 25.86
CA VAL A 80 1.77 0.56 25.60
C VAL A 80 2.83 1.44 26.27
N ASP A 81 3.21 1.12 27.51
CA ASP A 81 4.16 1.93 28.26
C ASP A 81 5.63 1.62 27.91
N THR A 82 5.90 0.45 27.34
CA THR A 82 7.25 0.00 27.00
C THR A 82 7.50 0.01 25.50
N ILE A 83 6.77 -0.80 24.73
CA ILE A 83 7.03 -0.98 23.29
C ILE A 83 6.61 0.27 22.53
N TYR A 84 5.35 0.68 22.67
CA TYR A 84 4.81 1.82 21.93
C TYR A 84 5.53 3.12 22.28
N HIS A 85 5.76 3.37 23.58
CA HIS A 85 6.45 4.56 24.01
C HIS A 85 7.92 4.59 23.55
N SER A 86 8.66 3.47 23.65
CA SER A 86 10.08 3.44 23.25
C SER A 86 10.28 3.60 21.74
N GLN A 87 9.28 3.22 20.94
CA GLN A 87 9.29 3.38 19.49
C GLN A 87 8.75 4.74 19.02
N ASP A 88 8.28 5.59 19.94
CA ASP A 88 7.48 6.79 19.63
C ASP A 88 6.32 6.46 18.67
N ASN A 89 5.74 5.26 18.82
CA ASN A 89 4.70 4.80 17.92
C ASN A 89 3.37 5.48 18.26
N ARG A 90 2.82 6.18 17.27
CA ARG A 90 1.55 6.92 17.35
C ARG A 90 0.38 6.17 16.72
N GLU A 91 0.64 5.01 16.13
CA GLU A 91 -0.34 4.12 15.54
C GLU A 91 -0.72 3.01 16.48
N PHE A 92 -1.94 3.05 17.02
CA PHE A 92 -2.49 1.97 17.83
C PHE A 92 -2.94 0.82 16.92
N ASN A 93 -2.21 -0.30 16.96
CA ASN A 93 -2.48 -1.47 16.13
C ASN A 93 -3.29 -2.52 16.90
N LEU A 94 -4.56 -2.72 16.53
CA LEU A 94 -5.43 -3.72 17.16
C LEU A 94 -4.94 -5.16 16.99
N LEU A 95 -4.06 -5.44 16.02
CA LEU A 95 -3.49 -6.78 15.82
C LEU A 95 -2.57 -7.21 16.95
N ASP A 96 -1.91 -6.27 17.62
CA ASP A 96 -1.01 -6.54 18.74
C ASP A 96 -1.77 -7.19 19.91
N PHE A 97 -3.07 -6.94 19.98
CA PHE A 97 -3.97 -7.46 21.02
C PHE A 97 -4.99 -8.48 20.46
N SER A 98 -4.76 -9.02 19.27
CA SER A 98 -5.70 -9.92 18.57
C SER A 98 -5.99 -11.24 19.29
N HIS A 99 -5.17 -11.63 20.26
CA HIS A 99 -5.40 -12.78 21.13
C HIS A 99 -6.42 -12.52 22.26
N LEU A 100 -6.77 -11.25 22.52
CA LEU A 100 -7.73 -10.85 23.53
C LEU A 100 -9.18 -11.01 23.06
N GLU A 101 -10.10 -11.09 24.03
CA GLU A 101 -11.52 -11.18 23.73
C GLU A 101 -12.08 -9.84 23.24
N SER A 102 -13.20 -9.88 22.51
CA SER A 102 -13.84 -8.67 21.94
C SER A 102 -14.19 -7.60 23.00
N ARG A 103 -14.46 -8.00 24.24
CA ARG A 103 -14.75 -7.06 25.34
C ARG A 103 -13.51 -6.33 25.81
N ASP A 104 -12.39 -7.03 25.92
CA ASP A 104 -11.11 -6.43 26.29
C ASP A 104 -10.69 -5.42 25.21
N LEU A 105 -10.79 -5.81 23.93
CA LEU A 105 -10.53 -4.92 22.79
C LEU A 105 -11.43 -3.68 22.78
N ALA A 106 -12.71 -3.81 23.16
CA ALA A 106 -13.62 -2.68 23.22
C ALA A 106 -13.16 -1.64 24.25
N VAL A 107 -12.73 -2.08 25.45
CA VAL A 107 -12.20 -1.18 26.48
C VAL A 107 -10.89 -0.53 26.06
N ILE A 108 -10.03 -1.28 25.37
CA ILE A 108 -8.77 -0.78 24.81
C ILE A 108 -9.06 0.36 23.82
N VAL A 109 -9.96 0.16 22.86
CA VAL A 109 -10.36 1.20 21.91
C VAL A 109 -11.01 2.39 22.61
N ALA A 110 -11.93 2.15 23.56
CA ALA A 110 -12.58 3.21 24.32
C ALA A 110 -11.57 4.12 25.06
N SER A 111 -10.43 3.56 25.48
CA SER A 111 -9.36 4.30 26.13
C SER A 111 -8.69 5.31 25.21
N MET A 112 -8.83 5.15 23.88
CA MET A 112 -8.31 6.09 22.89
C MET A 112 -9.19 7.32 22.68
N ALA A 113 -10.48 7.28 23.06
CA ALA A 113 -11.45 8.34 22.77
C ALA A 113 -11.02 9.73 23.26
N TYR A 114 -10.24 9.77 24.34
CA TYR A 114 -9.72 11.00 24.94
C TYR A 114 -8.19 11.00 25.06
N ASN A 115 -7.53 10.02 24.45
CA ASN A 115 -6.08 9.95 24.44
C ASN A 115 -5.53 10.99 23.45
N THR A 116 -4.43 11.65 23.83
CA THR A 116 -3.78 12.69 23.02
C THR A 116 -2.44 12.23 22.43
N TRP A 117 -2.02 11.00 22.70
CA TRP A 117 -0.77 10.42 22.22
C TRP A 117 -0.96 9.70 20.89
N PHE A 118 -1.98 8.85 20.79
CA PHE A 118 -2.29 8.08 19.59
C PHE A 118 -2.99 8.94 18.56
N THR A 119 -2.41 9.02 17.37
CA THR A 119 -2.97 9.75 16.23
C THR A 119 -3.54 8.82 15.18
N LYS A 120 -3.25 7.51 15.24
CA LYS A 120 -3.76 6.54 14.28
C LYS A 120 -4.38 5.33 14.96
N LEU A 121 -5.46 4.83 14.38
CA LEU A 121 -6.06 3.54 14.72
C LEU A 121 -5.92 2.61 13.52
N TYR A 122 -5.24 1.48 13.71
CA TYR A 122 -4.96 0.52 12.65
C TYR A 122 -5.53 -0.87 12.99
N CYS A 123 -6.26 -1.42 12.02
CA CYS A 123 -6.81 -2.76 12.06
C CYS A 123 -6.91 -3.30 10.64
N LYS A 124 -6.16 -4.37 10.35
CA LYS A 124 -6.17 -5.03 9.04
C LYS A 124 -6.33 -6.53 9.21
N ASP A 125 -7.23 -7.13 8.44
CA ASP A 125 -7.45 -8.59 8.42
C ASP A 125 -7.86 -9.20 9.79
N LEU A 126 -8.41 -8.38 10.69
CA LEU A 126 -8.95 -8.78 11.98
C LEU A 126 -10.44 -8.44 12.05
N ARG A 127 -11.31 -9.45 12.15
CA ARG A 127 -12.75 -9.23 12.30
C ARG A 127 -13.06 -8.69 13.69
N ILE A 128 -13.48 -7.43 13.76
CA ILE A 128 -13.86 -6.78 15.01
C ILE A 128 -15.35 -7.05 15.31
N GLY A 129 -15.65 -7.35 16.57
CA GLY A 129 -17.02 -7.54 17.05
C GLY A 129 -17.81 -6.22 17.09
N SER A 130 -19.13 -6.30 17.18
CA SER A 130 -19.99 -5.09 17.23
C SER A 130 -19.67 -4.17 18.41
N GLU A 131 -19.29 -4.74 19.56
CA GLU A 131 -18.90 -3.95 20.74
C GLU A 131 -17.68 -3.07 20.45
N VAL A 132 -16.65 -3.64 19.79
CA VAL A 132 -15.45 -2.90 19.37
C VAL A 132 -15.82 -1.84 18.33
N THR A 133 -16.66 -2.19 17.35
CA THR A 133 -17.13 -1.24 16.32
C THR A 133 -17.83 -0.02 16.93
N GLU A 134 -18.68 -0.21 17.94
CA GLU A 134 -19.34 0.91 18.64
C GLU A 134 -18.32 1.76 19.42
N GLN A 135 -17.27 1.17 20.00
CA GLN A 135 -16.20 1.94 20.64
C GLN A 135 -15.30 2.68 19.66
N VAL A 136 -15.10 2.14 18.45
CA VAL A 136 -14.44 2.88 17.36
C VAL A 136 -15.26 4.11 16.98
N LEU A 137 -16.58 3.95 16.80
CA LEU A 137 -17.48 5.07 16.50
C LEU A 137 -17.51 6.10 17.63
N HIS A 138 -17.51 5.67 18.89
CA HIS A 138 -17.39 6.56 20.05
C HIS A 138 -16.06 7.32 20.06
N THR A 139 -14.97 6.63 19.76
CA THR A 139 -13.64 7.25 19.65
C THR A 139 -13.62 8.32 18.57
N ILE A 140 -14.23 8.06 17.41
CA ILE A 140 -14.39 9.02 16.32
C ILE A 140 -15.21 10.24 16.75
N SER A 141 -16.27 10.05 17.54
CA SER A 141 -17.13 11.16 17.98
C SER A 141 -16.58 12.02 19.12
N LYS A 142 -15.43 11.64 19.70
CA LYS A 142 -14.84 12.32 20.87
C LYS A 142 -13.39 12.75 20.69
N SER A 143 -12.60 12.01 19.94
CA SER A 143 -11.17 12.28 19.83
C SER A 143 -10.90 13.56 19.04
N SER A 144 -10.05 14.42 19.59
CA SER A 144 -9.49 15.60 18.91
C SER A 144 -8.05 15.38 18.46
N SER A 145 -7.52 14.16 18.59
CA SER A 145 -6.13 13.82 18.25
C SER A 145 -6.03 12.69 17.22
N LEU A 146 -7.12 11.98 16.95
CA LEU A 146 -7.16 10.93 15.95
C LEU A 146 -7.17 11.54 14.54
N GLU A 147 -6.12 11.24 13.79
CA GLU A 147 -5.82 11.76 12.46
C GLU A 147 -6.06 10.72 11.35
N GLU A 148 -5.75 9.44 11.62
CA GLU A 148 -5.83 8.38 10.62
C GLU A 148 -6.58 7.15 11.14
N ILE A 149 -7.46 6.60 10.30
CA ILE A 149 -8.23 5.40 10.63
C ILE A 149 -8.09 4.40 9.49
N THR A 150 -7.53 3.23 9.81
CA THR A 150 -7.47 2.07 8.92
C THR A 150 -8.24 0.92 9.55
N LEU A 151 -9.37 0.57 8.93
CA LEU A 151 -10.17 -0.60 9.28
C LEU A 151 -10.32 -1.46 8.02
N GLU A 152 -9.23 -2.07 7.55
CA GLU A 152 -9.22 -2.87 6.33
C GLU A 152 -9.65 -4.31 6.61
N ASN A 153 -10.64 -4.82 5.87
CA ASN A 153 -11.13 -6.20 6.04
C ASN A 153 -11.48 -6.52 7.50
N ALA A 154 -12.01 -5.52 8.23
CA ALA A 154 -12.31 -5.61 9.65
C ALA A 154 -13.67 -6.26 9.93
N GLY A 155 -14.39 -6.69 8.88
CA GLY A 155 -15.72 -7.27 8.99
C GLY A 155 -16.80 -6.23 9.34
N LEU A 156 -16.59 -4.97 8.95
CA LEU A 156 -17.56 -3.91 9.19
C LEU A 156 -18.89 -4.22 8.47
N LYS A 157 -19.99 -3.87 9.12
CA LYS A 157 -21.33 -4.08 8.56
C LYS A 157 -21.70 -2.96 7.59
N SER A 158 -22.68 -3.20 6.72
CA SER A 158 -23.15 -2.24 5.72
C SER A 158 -23.79 -0.96 6.29
N ASP A 159 -24.15 -0.92 7.57
CA ASP A 159 -24.62 0.27 8.29
C ASP A 159 -23.47 1.12 8.88
N PHE A 160 -22.23 0.62 8.88
CA PHE A 160 -21.09 1.31 9.46
C PHE A 160 -20.83 2.71 8.87
N PRO A 161 -20.87 2.94 7.54
CA PRO A 161 -20.64 4.28 6.97
C PRO A 161 -21.63 5.32 7.46
N GLN A 162 -22.89 4.93 7.69
CA GLN A 162 -23.94 5.81 8.22
C GLN A 162 -23.67 6.16 9.69
N LYS A 163 -23.28 5.17 10.50
CA LYS A 163 -22.90 5.43 11.90
C LYS A 163 -21.64 6.28 12.03
N MET A 164 -20.66 6.04 11.16
CA MET A 164 -19.43 6.82 11.12
C MET A 164 -19.70 8.27 10.70
N SER A 165 -20.59 8.46 9.71
CA SER A 165 -21.10 9.79 9.33
C SER A 165 -21.70 10.54 10.53
N ALA A 166 -22.58 9.89 11.30
CA ALA A 166 -23.15 10.48 12.50
C ALA A 166 -22.07 10.82 13.54
N ALA A 167 -21.14 9.92 13.80
CA ALA A 167 -20.03 10.14 14.73
C ALA A 167 -19.15 11.33 14.33
N LEU A 168 -18.81 11.47 13.04
CA LEU A 168 -18.05 12.60 12.52
C LEU A 168 -18.83 13.91 12.62
N SER A 169 -20.14 13.89 12.39
CA SER A 169 -20.99 15.08 12.51
C SER A 169 -21.14 15.58 13.96
N GLU A 170 -21.02 14.69 14.93
CA GLU A 170 -21.00 15.02 16.36
C GLU A 170 -19.66 15.58 16.85
N ASN A 171 -18.60 15.47 16.04
CA ASN A 171 -17.24 15.87 16.39
C ASN A 171 -16.70 17.02 15.51
N PRO A 172 -16.98 18.28 15.87
CA PRO A 172 -16.43 19.45 15.17
C PRO A 172 -14.93 19.66 15.43
N ALA A 173 -14.32 18.89 16.34
CA ALA A 173 -12.88 18.98 16.65
C ALA A 173 -12.07 17.85 15.98
N SER A 174 -12.70 17.07 15.10
CA SER A 174 -12.07 15.98 14.37
C SER A 174 -10.96 16.50 13.47
N VAL A 175 -9.80 15.85 13.54
CA VAL A 175 -8.62 16.16 12.71
C VAL A 175 -8.33 15.05 11.70
N ILE A 176 -9.32 14.17 11.46
CA ILE A 176 -9.16 13.01 10.59
C ILE A 176 -8.93 13.47 9.14
N HIS A 177 -7.76 13.12 8.60
CA HIS A 177 -7.34 13.44 7.23
C HIS A 177 -7.07 12.19 6.37
N SER A 178 -7.03 11.01 6.98
CA SER A 178 -6.88 9.72 6.30
C SER A 178 -7.92 8.69 6.74
N LEU A 179 -8.65 8.14 5.77
CA LEU A 179 -9.65 7.11 5.99
C LEU A 179 -9.45 5.93 5.04
N ASN A 180 -9.27 4.74 5.59
CA ASN A 180 -9.22 3.47 4.87
C ASN A 180 -10.26 2.49 5.42
N LEU A 181 -11.28 2.19 4.61
CA LEU A 181 -12.34 1.22 4.90
C LEU A 181 -12.38 0.09 3.87
N ALA A 182 -11.23 -0.20 3.23
CA ALA A 182 -11.16 -1.18 2.17
C ALA A 182 -11.59 -2.59 2.64
N HIS A 183 -12.09 -3.40 1.71
CA HIS A 183 -12.37 -4.82 1.92
C HIS A 183 -13.45 -5.19 2.96
N ASN A 184 -14.40 -4.30 3.30
CA ASN A 184 -15.37 -4.57 4.37
C ASN A 184 -16.73 -5.12 3.93
N SER A 185 -16.97 -5.34 2.64
CA SER A 185 -18.30 -5.75 2.12
C SER A 185 -19.41 -4.82 2.63
N LEU A 186 -19.24 -3.52 2.39
CA LEU A 186 -20.18 -2.48 2.82
C LEU A 186 -21.52 -2.49 2.04
N ASP A 187 -21.77 -3.51 1.21
CA ASP A 187 -22.98 -3.66 0.41
C ASP A 187 -24.06 -4.54 1.07
N ASN A 188 -25.32 -4.34 0.66
CA ASN A 188 -26.47 -5.06 1.21
C ASN A 188 -26.82 -6.34 0.42
N GLN A 189 -25.87 -7.01 -0.23
CA GLN A 189 -26.16 -8.13 -1.16
C GLN A 189 -26.77 -9.41 -0.51
N GLY A 190 -27.09 -9.39 0.78
CA GLY A 190 -27.81 -10.47 1.47
C GLY A 190 -29.35 -10.44 1.37
N ILE A 191 -29.97 -9.41 0.77
CA ILE A 191 -31.44 -9.34 0.65
C ILE A 191 -31.86 -9.54 -0.81
N THR A 192 -32.56 -10.64 -1.07
CA THR A 192 -33.07 -11.03 -2.38
C THR A 192 -33.90 -9.91 -3.02
N LYS A 193 -33.59 -9.67 -4.31
CA LYS A 193 -33.99 -8.58 -5.21
C LYS A 193 -35.49 -8.24 -5.39
N HIS A 194 -36.43 -8.74 -4.59
CA HIS A 194 -37.86 -8.58 -4.90
C HIS A 194 -38.79 -7.94 -3.88
N GLU A 195 -38.34 -7.42 -2.74
CA GLU A 195 -39.32 -6.80 -1.80
C GLU A 195 -38.87 -5.58 -0.99
N PHE A 196 -37.73 -4.93 -1.32
CA PHE A 196 -37.30 -3.72 -0.60
C PHE A 196 -36.58 -2.67 -1.46
N LEU A 197 -36.84 -2.69 -2.77
CA LEU A 197 -36.30 -1.71 -3.70
C LEU A 197 -37.23 -0.50 -3.77
N LEU A 198 -37.02 0.50 -2.90
CA LEU A 198 -37.00 1.92 -3.31
C LEU A 198 -36.59 2.94 -2.23
N LEU A 199 -36.42 2.58 -0.94
CA LEU A 199 -36.25 3.60 0.12
C LEU A 199 -35.00 3.50 1.01
N LEU A 200 -34.30 2.37 1.10
CA LEU A 200 -33.20 2.22 2.08
C LEU A 200 -31.79 1.97 1.48
N GLY A 201 -31.68 1.83 0.16
CA GLY A 201 -30.40 1.57 -0.51
C GLY A 201 -29.57 2.82 -0.80
N LEU A 202 -30.24 3.97 -0.96
CA LEU A 202 -29.64 5.23 -1.40
C LEU A 202 -29.16 6.12 -0.24
N GLU A 203 -29.47 5.84 1.03
CA GLU A 203 -29.20 6.79 2.12
C GLU A 203 -27.81 6.65 2.79
N LYS A 204 -27.13 5.51 2.66
CA LYS A 204 -26.02 5.15 3.57
C LYS A 204 -24.66 5.75 3.21
N LEU A 205 -24.20 5.65 1.95
CA LEU A 205 -23.04 6.43 1.49
C LEU A 205 -23.39 7.89 1.22
N VAL A 206 -24.66 8.16 0.95
CA VAL A 206 -25.18 9.53 0.93
C VAL A 206 -24.95 10.20 2.27
N SER A 207 -25.16 9.50 3.39
CA SER A 207 -24.85 10.02 4.72
C SER A 207 -23.34 10.28 4.90
N LEU A 208 -22.47 9.38 4.44
CA LEU A 208 -21.01 9.61 4.53
C LEU A 208 -20.57 10.80 3.67
N SER A 209 -21.00 10.86 2.41
CA SER A 209 -20.71 11.99 1.53
C SER A 209 -21.34 13.29 2.04
N GLN A 210 -22.55 13.26 2.58
CA GLN A 210 -23.19 14.43 3.19
C GLN A 210 -22.43 14.88 4.42
N ALA A 211 -21.95 13.98 5.27
CA ALA A 211 -21.11 14.34 6.41
C ALA A 211 -19.81 15.00 5.94
N LEU A 212 -19.13 14.41 4.95
CA LEU A 212 -17.95 15.00 4.34
C LEU A 212 -18.22 16.38 3.70
N CYS A 213 -19.40 16.58 3.12
CA CYS A 213 -19.82 17.88 2.56
C CYS A 213 -20.40 18.87 3.60
N SER A 214 -20.83 18.40 4.77
CA SER A 214 -21.57 19.21 5.76
C SER A 214 -20.68 20.11 6.61
N SER A 215 -19.38 19.84 6.65
CA SER A 215 -18.38 20.70 7.26
C SER A 215 -17.41 21.17 6.17
N ASP A 216 -17.29 22.49 6.01
CA ASP A 216 -16.27 23.11 5.15
C ASP A 216 -14.84 22.68 5.54
N GLU A 217 -14.65 22.15 6.75
CA GLU A 217 -13.36 21.69 7.26
C GLU A 217 -12.88 20.41 6.57
N TYR A 218 -13.75 19.43 6.28
CA TYR A 218 -13.33 18.16 5.67
C TYR A 218 -12.90 18.27 4.21
N SER A 219 -13.52 19.18 3.45
CA SER A 219 -13.08 19.47 2.08
C SER A 219 -11.64 20.01 2.04
N ASN A 220 -11.22 20.67 3.13
CA ASN A 220 -9.89 21.26 3.28
C ASN A 220 -8.90 20.40 4.11
N SER A 221 -9.35 19.28 4.69
CA SER A 221 -8.49 18.41 5.53
C SER A 221 -8.34 16.98 5.03
N LEU A 222 -9.30 16.43 4.29
CA LEU A 222 -9.24 15.02 3.85
C LEU A 222 -8.24 14.86 2.69
N LEU A 223 -7.09 14.24 2.98
CA LEU A 223 -6.01 14.00 2.02
C LEU A 223 -6.09 12.60 1.40
N HIS A 224 -6.53 11.60 2.16
CA HIS A 224 -6.52 10.19 1.75
C HIS A 224 -7.88 9.53 1.95
N LEU A 225 -8.47 9.03 0.87
CA LEU A 225 -9.70 8.26 0.87
C LEU A 225 -9.51 6.92 0.14
N ASP A 226 -9.65 5.83 0.87
CA ASP A 226 -9.65 4.46 0.32
C ASP A 226 -10.96 3.74 0.67
N LEU A 227 -11.75 3.50 -0.38
CA LEU A 227 -13.01 2.73 -0.32
C LEU A 227 -12.90 1.43 -1.11
N SER A 228 -11.69 1.02 -1.48
CA SER A 228 -11.45 -0.06 -2.42
C SER A 228 -12.03 -1.41 -1.97
N LYS A 229 -12.41 -2.22 -2.95
CA LYS A 229 -12.90 -3.60 -2.82
C LYS A 229 -14.10 -3.71 -1.88
N ASN A 230 -14.93 -2.67 -1.91
CA ASN A 230 -16.30 -2.70 -1.42
C ASN A 230 -17.22 -2.76 -2.65
N PRO A 231 -17.45 -3.94 -3.25
CA PRO A 231 -18.29 -4.05 -4.44
C PRO A 231 -19.70 -3.51 -4.18
N GLY A 232 -20.34 -2.95 -5.19
CA GLY A 232 -21.69 -2.36 -5.12
C GLY A 232 -21.78 -1.02 -4.39
N VAL A 233 -20.74 -0.58 -3.68
CA VAL A 233 -20.76 0.63 -2.85
C VAL A 233 -20.94 1.93 -3.65
N LEU A 234 -20.51 1.93 -4.93
CA LEU A 234 -20.65 3.06 -5.86
C LEU A 234 -21.46 2.73 -7.12
N SER A 235 -22.40 1.77 -7.01
CA SER A 235 -23.18 1.29 -8.16
C SER A 235 -24.39 2.18 -8.54
N GLY A 236 -24.61 3.32 -7.87
CA GLY A 236 -25.74 4.23 -8.04
C GLY A 236 -25.37 5.63 -8.57
N GLU A 237 -26.36 6.53 -8.69
CA GLU A 237 -26.11 7.96 -8.86
C GLU A 237 -25.68 8.53 -7.49
N ASP A 238 -24.41 8.28 -7.15
CA ASP A 238 -23.91 8.43 -5.79
C ASP A 238 -23.41 9.85 -5.49
N ASN A 239 -23.77 10.33 -4.29
CA ASN A 239 -23.39 11.66 -3.80
C ASN A 239 -21.89 11.82 -3.55
N LEU A 240 -21.07 10.76 -3.55
CA LEU A 240 -19.60 10.92 -3.50
C LEU A 240 -19.09 11.84 -4.62
N TYR A 241 -19.77 11.86 -5.77
CA TYR A 241 -19.45 12.78 -6.86
C TYR A 241 -19.72 14.25 -6.50
N LEU A 242 -20.65 14.54 -5.58
CA LEU A 242 -20.85 15.90 -5.08
C LEU A 242 -19.61 16.36 -4.31
N PHE A 243 -19.15 15.56 -3.34
CA PHE A 243 -17.91 15.83 -2.60
C PHE A 243 -16.72 16.01 -3.54
N LEU A 244 -16.50 15.04 -4.44
CA LEU A 244 -15.40 15.09 -5.41
C LEU A 244 -15.50 16.25 -6.42
N SER A 245 -16.70 16.82 -6.63
CA SER A 245 -16.90 17.96 -7.52
C SER A 245 -16.66 19.31 -6.86
N GLN A 246 -16.67 19.36 -5.53
CA GLN A 246 -16.29 20.55 -4.77
C GLN A 246 -14.77 20.63 -4.69
N PRO A 247 -14.17 21.84 -4.69
CA PRO A 247 -12.74 22.00 -4.46
C PRO A 247 -12.33 21.29 -3.17
N ASN A 248 -11.39 20.36 -3.28
CA ASN A 248 -10.90 19.57 -2.15
C ASN A 248 -9.38 19.38 -2.24
N CYS A 249 -8.78 18.98 -1.12
CA CYS A 249 -7.35 18.73 -0.99
C CYS A 249 -6.96 17.24 -1.12
N LEU A 250 -7.82 16.40 -1.70
CA LEU A 250 -7.53 14.97 -1.83
C LEU A 250 -6.26 14.75 -2.66
N VAL A 251 -5.30 14.08 -2.04
CA VAL A 251 -4.03 13.68 -2.66
C VAL A 251 -4.09 12.22 -3.13
N HIS A 252 -4.82 11.37 -2.40
CA HIS A 252 -4.93 9.94 -2.66
C HIS A 252 -6.39 9.47 -2.68
N LEU A 253 -6.81 8.91 -3.81
CA LEU A 253 -8.14 8.35 -4.01
C LEU A 253 -8.05 6.92 -4.56
N ASP A 254 -8.46 5.94 -3.78
CA ASP A 254 -8.61 4.54 -4.21
C ASP A 254 -10.08 4.12 -4.18
N LEU A 255 -10.64 3.93 -5.37
CA LEU A 255 -11.99 3.42 -5.60
C LEU A 255 -11.94 2.09 -6.36
N SER A 256 -10.85 1.34 -6.27
CA SER A 256 -10.72 0.10 -7.04
C SER A 256 -11.74 -0.95 -6.61
N GLY A 257 -12.42 -1.60 -7.56
CA GLY A 257 -13.38 -2.67 -7.26
C GLY A 257 -14.59 -2.24 -6.42
N THR A 258 -15.07 -1.00 -6.61
CA THR A 258 -16.27 -0.44 -5.94
C THR A 258 -17.53 -0.50 -6.82
N ASP A 259 -17.42 -1.09 -8.01
CA ASP A 259 -18.43 -1.11 -9.07
C ASP A 259 -18.86 0.30 -9.53
N CYS A 260 -17.97 1.30 -9.45
CA CYS A 260 -18.29 2.66 -9.89
C CYS A 260 -18.31 2.77 -11.42
N SER A 261 -19.22 3.60 -11.96
CA SER A 261 -19.24 3.97 -13.38
C SER A 261 -18.16 5.02 -13.66
N VAL A 262 -16.99 4.57 -14.12
CA VAL A 262 -15.78 5.39 -14.30
C VAL A 262 -16.04 6.63 -15.18
N ASP A 263 -16.85 6.48 -16.22
CA ASP A 263 -17.20 7.56 -17.14
C ASP A 263 -17.96 8.73 -16.49
N SER A 264 -18.70 8.48 -15.40
CA SER A 264 -19.47 9.52 -14.69
C SER A 264 -18.61 10.28 -13.66
N LEU A 265 -17.52 9.65 -13.20
CA LEU A 265 -16.65 10.17 -12.15
C LEU A 265 -15.80 11.38 -12.61
N PHE A 266 -15.31 11.37 -13.85
CA PHE A 266 -14.36 12.40 -14.31
C PHE A 266 -14.95 13.81 -14.38
N GLY A 267 -16.28 13.95 -14.50
CA GLY A 267 -16.93 15.26 -14.39
C GLY A 267 -16.85 15.84 -12.98
N ALA A 268 -16.81 15.01 -11.94
CA ALA A 268 -16.56 15.45 -10.56
C ALA A 268 -15.08 15.74 -10.35
N LEU A 269 -14.20 14.79 -10.68
CA LEU A 269 -12.74 14.94 -10.51
C LEU A 269 -12.18 16.18 -11.21
N LEU A 270 -12.66 16.48 -12.41
CA LEU A 270 -12.26 17.68 -13.16
C LEU A 270 -12.58 18.98 -12.43
N ARG A 271 -13.67 19.01 -11.65
CA ARG A 271 -14.12 20.21 -10.94
C ARG A 271 -13.45 20.38 -9.58
N GLY A 272 -13.28 19.29 -8.83
CA GLY A 272 -12.80 19.38 -7.45
C GLY A 272 -11.35 18.98 -7.22
N CYS A 273 -10.81 18.04 -8.01
CA CYS A 273 -9.59 17.29 -7.65
C CYS A 273 -8.37 17.60 -8.53
N CYS A 274 -8.46 18.46 -9.55
CA CYS A 274 -7.35 18.70 -10.47
C CYS A 274 -6.08 19.29 -9.83
N ALA A 275 -6.20 19.99 -8.70
CA ALA A 275 -5.09 20.68 -8.05
C ALA A 275 -4.14 19.69 -7.34
N ASP A 276 -4.66 18.91 -6.40
CA ASP A 276 -3.83 18.17 -5.44
C ASP A 276 -3.79 16.65 -5.69
N LEU A 277 -4.72 16.10 -6.47
CA LEU A 277 -4.82 14.65 -6.66
C LEU A 277 -3.57 14.10 -7.35
N SER A 278 -2.84 13.27 -6.61
CA SER A 278 -1.58 12.67 -7.06
C SER A 278 -1.70 11.17 -7.32
N PHE A 279 -2.52 10.47 -6.54
CA PHE A 279 -2.76 9.04 -6.67
C PHE A 279 -4.24 8.79 -6.96
N LEU A 280 -4.50 8.15 -8.10
CA LEU A 280 -5.85 7.76 -8.53
C LEU A 280 -5.87 6.28 -8.93
N ASN A 281 -6.56 5.45 -8.15
CA ASN A 281 -6.78 4.05 -8.48
C ASN A 281 -8.26 3.77 -8.73
N LEU A 282 -8.60 3.42 -9.97
CA LEU A 282 -9.96 3.06 -10.40
C LEU A 282 -10.03 1.62 -10.89
N SER A 283 -9.00 0.80 -10.67
CA SER A 283 -8.91 -0.56 -11.20
C SER A 283 -10.14 -1.42 -10.84
N LYS A 284 -10.43 -2.45 -11.64
CA LYS A 284 -11.56 -3.38 -11.44
C LYS A 284 -12.95 -2.72 -11.40
N ASN A 285 -13.11 -1.56 -12.01
CA ASN A 285 -14.42 -0.92 -12.24
C ASN A 285 -14.85 -1.08 -13.71
N SER A 286 -15.91 -0.37 -14.13
CA SER A 286 -16.43 -0.46 -15.49
C SER A 286 -16.74 0.91 -16.10
N PHE A 287 -16.60 0.99 -17.43
CA PHE A 287 -17.09 2.11 -18.23
C PHE A 287 -18.52 1.81 -18.72
N SER A 288 -19.44 2.76 -18.58
CA SER A 288 -20.80 2.57 -19.07
C SER A 288 -20.83 2.55 -20.61
N HIS A 289 -21.23 1.43 -21.21
CA HIS A 289 -21.22 1.29 -22.67
C HIS A 289 -22.13 2.30 -23.42
N ARG A 290 -23.08 2.95 -22.72
CA ARG A 290 -24.05 3.86 -23.33
C ARG A 290 -23.62 5.33 -23.26
N LYS A 291 -23.03 5.80 -22.14
CA LYS A 291 -22.74 7.23 -21.91
C LYS A 291 -21.29 7.64 -22.18
N VAL A 292 -20.36 6.68 -22.35
CA VAL A 292 -18.93 6.98 -22.55
C VAL A 292 -18.68 8.04 -23.61
N LYS A 293 -19.37 8.00 -24.75
CA LYS A 293 -19.12 8.97 -25.83
C LYS A 293 -19.36 10.42 -25.42
N ASP A 294 -20.35 10.65 -24.55
CA ASP A 294 -20.72 11.99 -24.10
C ASP A 294 -19.77 12.51 -23.00
N THR A 295 -19.16 11.61 -22.23
CA THR A 295 -18.26 11.94 -21.12
C THR A 295 -16.78 11.92 -21.50
N LEU A 296 -16.42 11.38 -22.68
CA LEU A 296 -15.05 11.38 -23.24
C LEU A 296 -14.37 12.77 -23.21
N PRO A 297 -15.04 13.89 -23.52
CA PRO A 297 -14.44 15.21 -23.43
C PRO A 297 -14.01 15.57 -22.00
N LEU A 298 -14.84 15.27 -21.00
CA LEU A 298 -14.54 15.53 -19.58
C LEU A 298 -13.36 14.66 -19.11
N PHE A 299 -13.37 13.39 -19.51
CA PHE A 299 -12.27 12.46 -19.25
C PHE A 299 -10.95 12.99 -19.81
N ARG A 300 -10.93 13.39 -21.10
CA ARG A 300 -9.75 13.99 -21.72
C ARG A 300 -9.31 15.26 -21.01
N GLN A 301 -10.24 16.15 -20.68
CA GLN A 301 -9.97 17.45 -20.07
C GLN A 301 -9.37 17.30 -18.68
N PHE A 302 -9.80 16.30 -17.89
CA PHE A 302 -9.18 16.00 -16.60
C PHE A 302 -7.69 15.71 -16.76
N PHE A 303 -7.31 14.79 -17.66
CA PHE A 303 -5.90 14.45 -17.87
C PHE A 303 -5.09 15.57 -18.51
N SER A 304 -5.70 16.53 -19.21
CA SER A 304 -4.99 17.72 -19.70
C SER A 304 -4.83 18.82 -18.65
N SER A 305 -5.63 18.80 -17.58
CA SER A 305 -5.71 19.90 -16.59
C SER A 305 -5.19 19.51 -15.21
N ALA A 306 -5.01 18.22 -14.92
CA ALA A 306 -4.49 17.77 -13.64
C ALA A 306 -3.03 18.23 -13.44
N PHE A 307 -2.70 18.70 -12.24
CA PHE A 307 -1.40 19.29 -11.91
C PHE A 307 -0.45 18.31 -11.22
N SER A 308 -0.99 17.44 -10.37
CA SER A 308 -0.20 16.70 -9.38
C SER A 308 -0.15 15.18 -9.59
N LEU A 309 -0.81 14.65 -10.64
CA LEU A 309 -0.90 13.21 -10.88
C LEU A 309 0.47 12.55 -11.03
N THR A 310 0.75 11.57 -10.17
CA THR A 310 1.95 10.72 -10.21
C THR A 310 1.61 9.25 -10.43
N TYR A 311 0.39 8.82 -10.08
CA TYR A 311 -0.07 7.45 -10.24
C TYR A 311 -1.52 7.40 -10.71
N VAL A 312 -1.77 6.65 -11.79
CA VAL A 312 -3.11 6.38 -12.32
C VAL A 312 -3.19 4.89 -12.64
N SER A 313 -4.13 4.17 -12.00
CA SER A 313 -4.45 2.79 -12.37
C SER A 313 -5.88 2.67 -12.87
N LEU A 314 -6.00 2.13 -14.07
CA LEU A 314 -7.22 1.65 -14.70
C LEU A 314 -7.15 0.14 -14.90
N ALA A 315 -6.35 -0.59 -14.11
CA ALA A 315 -6.12 -2.01 -14.35
C ALA A 315 -7.39 -2.86 -14.25
N SER A 316 -7.38 -4.02 -14.91
CA SER A 316 -8.44 -5.03 -14.81
C SER A 316 -9.85 -4.52 -15.15
N MET A 317 -9.97 -3.55 -16.07
CA MET A 317 -11.24 -3.09 -16.61
C MET A 317 -11.24 -3.10 -18.13
N LYS A 318 -12.37 -3.38 -18.76
CA LYS A 318 -12.47 -3.28 -20.23
C LYS A 318 -12.34 -1.81 -20.66
N LEU A 319 -11.17 -1.43 -21.18
CA LEU A 319 -10.88 -0.06 -21.61
C LEU A 319 -11.20 0.12 -23.10
N PRO A 320 -12.25 0.88 -23.48
CA PRO A 320 -12.56 1.12 -24.87
C PRO A 320 -11.41 1.87 -25.58
N PRO A 321 -11.11 1.57 -26.85
CA PRO A 321 -10.02 2.23 -27.58
C PRO A 321 -10.15 3.77 -27.65
N ASP A 322 -11.39 4.28 -27.69
CA ASP A 322 -11.65 5.72 -27.70
C ASP A 322 -11.31 6.37 -26.35
N VAL A 323 -11.50 5.66 -25.24
CA VAL A 323 -11.11 6.12 -23.90
C VAL A 323 -9.58 6.13 -23.78
N LEU A 324 -8.90 5.07 -24.24
CA LEU A 324 -7.43 5.05 -24.28
C LEU A 324 -6.89 6.20 -25.14
N ARG A 325 -7.50 6.48 -26.29
CA ARG A 325 -7.15 7.62 -27.14
C ARG A 325 -7.33 8.94 -26.39
N ALA A 326 -8.46 9.13 -25.71
CA ALA A 326 -8.73 10.32 -24.92
C ALA A 326 -7.72 10.50 -23.77
N LEU A 327 -7.35 9.42 -23.08
CA LEU A 327 -6.34 9.39 -22.02
C LEU A 327 -4.99 9.91 -22.55
N LEU A 328 -4.45 9.24 -23.58
CA LEU A 328 -3.13 9.58 -24.13
C LEU A 328 -3.13 10.98 -24.75
N THR A 329 -4.22 11.39 -25.40
CA THR A 329 -4.35 12.75 -25.97
C THR A 329 -4.40 13.82 -24.87
N GLY A 330 -5.12 13.56 -23.76
CA GLY A 330 -5.16 14.43 -22.60
C GLY A 330 -3.77 14.61 -21.99
N LEU A 331 -3.07 13.50 -21.74
CA LEU A 331 -1.69 13.50 -21.23
C LEU A 331 -0.67 14.17 -22.17
N THR A 332 -0.83 14.01 -23.49
CA THR A 332 0.01 14.71 -24.48
C THR A 332 -0.15 16.23 -24.39
N SER A 333 -1.35 16.70 -24.02
CA SER A 333 -1.67 18.12 -23.91
C SER A 333 -1.38 18.70 -22.52
N ASN A 334 -0.88 17.88 -21.58
CA ASN A 334 -0.65 18.28 -20.19
C ASN A 334 0.81 18.75 -20.00
N PRO A 335 1.04 20.03 -19.62
CA PRO A 335 2.39 20.55 -19.40
C PRO A 335 2.92 20.35 -17.97
N HIS A 336 2.08 19.93 -17.03
CA HIS A 336 2.39 19.88 -15.59
C HIS A 336 2.85 18.49 -15.14
N ILE A 337 2.22 17.43 -15.65
CA ILE A 337 2.49 16.06 -15.24
C ILE A 337 3.84 15.60 -15.79
N ASN A 338 4.67 15.06 -14.89
CA ASN A 338 5.93 14.40 -15.21
C ASN A 338 6.09 13.16 -14.33
N ASP A 339 6.87 12.18 -14.80
CA ASP A 339 7.16 10.94 -14.07
C ASP A 339 5.92 10.09 -13.70
N LEU A 340 4.86 10.17 -14.51
CA LEU A 340 3.60 9.47 -14.27
C LEU A 340 3.78 7.95 -14.36
N HIS A 341 3.23 7.25 -13.38
CA HIS A 341 2.93 5.83 -13.43
C HIS A 341 1.53 5.62 -13.97
N LEU A 342 1.44 5.03 -15.17
CA LEU A 342 0.19 4.63 -15.78
C LEU A 342 0.07 3.10 -15.82
N ASP A 343 -0.89 2.58 -15.06
CA ASP A 343 -1.25 1.17 -15.05
C ASP A 343 -2.56 0.95 -15.82
N ILE A 344 -2.44 0.32 -16.98
CA ILE A 344 -3.54 -0.11 -17.84
C ILE A 344 -3.40 -1.62 -18.12
N SER A 345 -2.94 -2.38 -17.13
CA SER A 345 -2.82 -3.83 -17.18
C SER A 345 -4.18 -4.55 -17.19
N SER A 346 -4.27 -5.71 -17.82
CA SER A 346 -5.52 -6.50 -17.90
C SER A 346 -6.74 -5.72 -18.42
N CYS A 347 -6.52 -4.79 -19.36
CA CYS A 347 -7.55 -3.88 -19.87
C CYS A 347 -8.24 -4.33 -21.17
N GLU A 348 -7.91 -5.55 -21.65
CA GLU A 348 -8.39 -6.10 -22.92
C GLU A 348 -8.14 -5.19 -24.16
N LEU A 349 -7.00 -4.50 -24.20
CA LEU A 349 -6.69 -3.57 -25.29
C LEU A 349 -6.70 -4.22 -26.68
N ARG A 350 -6.15 -5.44 -26.79
CA ARG A 350 -6.06 -6.23 -28.04
C ARG A 350 -5.50 -5.38 -29.21
N SER A 351 -5.82 -5.75 -30.45
CA SER A 351 -5.34 -5.05 -31.65
C SER A 351 -5.74 -3.57 -31.72
N ALA A 352 -6.96 -3.23 -31.29
CA ALA A 352 -7.45 -1.86 -31.38
C ALA A 352 -6.68 -0.91 -30.45
N GLY A 353 -6.40 -1.33 -29.22
CA GLY A 353 -5.55 -0.56 -28.31
C GLY A 353 -4.09 -0.55 -28.73
N ALA A 354 -3.57 -1.63 -29.35
CA ALA A 354 -2.22 -1.65 -29.91
C ALA A 354 -1.99 -0.53 -30.94
N VAL A 355 -2.95 -0.32 -31.85
CA VAL A 355 -2.91 0.77 -32.84
C VAL A 355 -2.86 2.14 -32.15
N VAL A 356 -3.68 2.34 -31.13
CA VAL A 356 -3.72 3.61 -30.37
C VAL A 356 -2.38 3.88 -29.68
N ILE A 357 -1.79 2.88 -29.03
CA ILE A 357 -0.47 3.01 -28.38
C ILE A 357 0.60 3.32 -29.42
N GLN A 358 0.63 2.59 -30.54
CA GLN A 358 1.59 2.81 -31.61
C GLN A 358 1.53 4.24 -32.17
N GLU A 359 0.33 4.79 -32.33
CA GLU A 359 0.10 6.12 -32.91
C GLU A 359 0.39 7.27 -31.93
N LEU A 360 -0.07 7.16 -30.69
CA LEU A 360 -0.12 8.28 -29.75
C LEU A 360 0.95 8.25 -28.67
N PHE A 361 1.36 7.06 -28.21
CA PHE A 361 2.32 6.95 -27.12
C PHE A 361 3.65 7.67 -27.39
N PRO A 362 4.23 7.65 -28.61
CA PRO A 362 5.45 8.41 -28.90
C PRO A 362 5.36 9.92 -28.68
N ARG A 363 4.14 10.49 -28.59
CA ARG A 363 3.90 11.92 -28.37
C ARG A 363 3.75 12.28 -26.90
N VAL A 364 3.50 11.29 -26.03
CA VAL A 364 3.35 11.51 -24.59
C VAL A 364 4.74 11.69 -23.99
N SER A 365 4.97 12.75 -23.23
CA SER A 365 6.26 12.95 -22.54
C SER A 365 6.17 12.70 -21.03
N SER A 366 4.96 12.68 -20.47
CA SER A 366 4.70 12.66 -19.04
C SER A 366 4.86 11.28 -18.38
N ILE A 367 4.75 10.18 -19.13
CA ILE A 367 4.76 8.80 -18.60
C ILE A 367 6.18 8.28 -18.43
N ALA A 368 6.53 7.90 -17.20
CA ALA A 368 7.79 7.23 -16.89
C ALA A 368 7.64 5.75 -16.51
N THR A 369 6.49 5.36 -15.96
CA THR A 369 6.16 3.95 -15.74
C THR A 369 4.92 3.58 -16.53
N LEU A 370 5.02 2.56 -17.38
CA LEU A 370 3.88 2.03 -18.12
C LEU A 370 3.70 0.55 -17.81
N ASP A 371 2.52 0.20 -17.28
CA ASP A 371 2.06 -1.18 -17.22
C ASP A 371 0.97 -1.44 -18.26
N ILE A 372 1.31 -2.23 -19.28
CA ILE A 372 0.39 -2.72 -20.30
C ILE A 372 0.33 -4.25 -20.28
N SER A 373 0.70 -4.88 -19.16
CA SER A 373 0.66 -6.34 -19.03
C SER A 373 -0.75 -6.92 -19.22
N ASP A 374 -0.82 -8.17 -19.67
CA ASP A 374 -2.07 -8.94 -19.76
C ASP A 374 -3.18 -8.32 -20.63
N ASN A 375 -2.80 -7.64 -21.71
CA ASN A 375 -3.74 -6.92 -22.58
C ASN A 375 -4.13 -7.66 -23.86
N GLY A 376 -3.64 -8.89 -24.03
CA GLY A 376 -3.88 -9.70 -25.23
C GLY A 376 -3.38 -9.04 -26.51
N LEU A 377 -2.26 -8.30 -26.44
CA LEU A 377 -1.66 -7.65 -27.61
C LEU A 377 -1.10 -8.68 -28.61
N ASP A 378 -0.58 -9.80 -28.11
CA ASP A 378 -0.11 -10.94 -28.89
C ASP A 378 0.75 -10.54 -30.11
N ALA A 379 0.28 -10.78 -31.33
CA ALA A 379 1.03 -10.48 -32.56
C ALA A 379 1.23 -8.97 -32.77
N ASP A 380 0.27 -8.15 -32.33
CA ASP A 380 0.29 -6.69 -32.46
C ASP A 380 1.29 -6.04 -31.49
N LEU A 381 1.75 -6.77 -30.46
CA LEU A 381 2.86 -6.32 -29.63
C LEU A 381 4.08 -5.92 -30.49
N LEU A 382 4.33 -6.64 -31.58
CA LEU A 382 5.45 -6.34 -32.49
C LEU A 382 5.38 -4.96 -33.15
N THR A 383 4.19 -4.36 -33.28
CA THR A 383 4.03 -3.00 -33.83
C THR A 383 4.18 -1.93 -32.75
N VAL A 384 3.94 -2.29 -31.49
CA VAL A 384 4.04 -1.41 -30.31
C VAL A 384 5.46 -1.28 -29.79
N LEU A 385 6.28 -2.35 -29.81
CA LEU A 385 7.66 -2.34 -29.27
C LEU A 385 8.55 -1.20 -29.83
N PRO A 386 8.51 -0.85 -31.14
CA PRO A 386 9.28 0.27 -31.66
C PRO A 386 8.88 1.64 -31.08
N ALA A 387 7.60 1.82 -30.74
CA ALA A 387 7.10 3.05 -30.10
C ALA A 387 7.59 3.15 -28.65
N LEU A 388 7.59 2.03 -27.92
CA LEU A 388 8.05 1.97 -26.52
C LEU A 388 9.57 2.12 -26.38
N SER A 389 10.34 1.44 -27.25
CA SER A 389 11.82 1.40 -27.17
C SER A 389 12.52 2.73 -27.40
N ARG A 390 11.88 3.66 -28.13
CA ARG A 390 12.43 4.99 -28.43
C ARG A 390 11.84 6.09 -27.56
N HIS A 391 11.02 5.74 -26.57
CA HIS A 391 10.35 6.71 -25.74
C HIS A 391 11.35 7.44 -24.82
N PRO A 392 11.38 8.78 -24.80
CA PRO A 392 12.45 9.53 -24.15
C PRO A 392 12.38 9.51 -22.62
N SER A 393 11.18 9.44 -22.04
CA SER A 393 10.95 9.52 -20.59
C SER A 393 10.60 8.19 -19.93
N LEU A 394 10.46 7.09 -20.69
CA LEU A 394 10.02 5.80 -20.15
C LEU A 394 11.17 5.12 -19.40
N LYS A 395 11.06 5.03 -18.08
CA LYS A 395 12.04 4.42 -17.17
C LYS A 395 11.66 2.99 -16.80
N HIS A 396 10.37 2.69 -16.69
CA HIS A 396 9.87 1.42 -16.19
C HIS A 396 8.76 0.89 -17.09
N LEU A 397 8.90 -0.34 -17.57
CA LEU A 397 7.99 -0.94 -18.54
C LEU A 397 7.61 -2.36 -18.15
N HIS A 398 6.31 -2.63 -18.12
CA HIS A 398 5.75 -3.93 -17.83
C HIS A 398 4.97 -4.43 -19.05
N LEU A 399 5.42 -5.54 -19.63
CA LEU A 399 4.87 -6.14 -20.85
C LEU A 399 4.31 -7.56 -20.61
N GLY A 400 4.34 -8.03 -19.36
CA GLY A 400 3.98 -9.41 -18.99
C GLY A 400 2.71 -9.91 -19.66
N LYS A 401 2.61 -11.23 -19.91
CA LYS A 401 1.39 -11.89 -20.45
C LYS A 401 0.89 -11.40 -21.82
N ASN A 402 1.65 -10.62 -22.59
CA ASN A 402 1.28 -10.20 -23.97
C ASN A 402 1.92 -11.02 -25.11
N PHE A 403 2.45 -12.21 -24.81
CA PHE A 403 3.34 -12.93 -25.72
C PHE A 403 2.76 -14.24 -26.28
N ASN A 404 1.43 -14.36 -26.39
CA ASN A 404 0.78 -15.53 -26.99
C ASN A 404 0.86 -15.51 -28.53
N ILE A 405 2.06 -15.32 -29.04
CA ILE A 405 2.36 -15.22 -30.46
C ILE A 405 2.56 -16.64 -31.00
N LYS A 406 1.66 -17.04 -31.91
CA LYS A 406 1.72 -18.32 -32.62
C LYS A 406 3.09 -18.51 -33.30
N ASN A 407 3.55 -19.76 -33.38
CA ASN A 407 4.90 -20.21 -33.78
C ASN A 407 5.46 -19.72 -35.14
N ARG A 408 4.76 -18.87 -35.90
CA ARG A 408 5.20 -18.33 -37.19
C ARG A 408 5.95 -17.00 -37.08
N CYS A 409 6.66 -16.78 -35.98
CA CYS A 409 7.48 -15.58 -35.81
C CYS A 409 8.85 -15.78 -36.47
N CYS A 410 9.08 -15.15 -37.62
CA CYS A 410 10.35 -15.15 -38.34
C CYS A 410 11.48 -14.50 -37.51
N GLN A 411 12.75 -14.76 -37.81
CA GLN A 411 13.92 -14.11 -37.19
C GLN A 411 13.79 -12.57 -37.08
N GLY A 412 13.10 -11.93 -38.04
CA GLY A 412 12.81 -10.49 -38.00
C GLY A 412 11.97 -10.02 -36.80
N SER A 413 11.13 -10.87 -36.20
CA SER A 413 10.36 -10.50 -35.00
C SER A 413 11.20 -10.53 -33.71
N LEU A 414 12.23 -11.39 -33.64
CA LEU A 414 13.17 -11.45 -32.52
C LEU A 414 14.00 -10.17 -32.38
N SER A 415 14.34 -9.54 -33.50
CA SER A 415 15.03 -8.24 -33.51
C SER A 415 14.21 -7.11 -32.87
N ARG A 416 12.88 -7.16 -32.98
CA ARG A 416 11.99 -6.17 -32.37
C ARG A 416 11.85 -6.36 -30.86
N PHE A 417 11.93 -7.61 -30.39
CA PHE A 417 11.94 -7.92 -28.96
C PHE A 417 13.20 -7.40 -28.26
N THR A 418 14.35 -7.51 -28.90
CA THR A 418 15.61 -6.98 -28.36
C THR A 418 15.67 -5.45 -28.41
N ALA A 419 14.92 -4.80 -29.30
CA ALA A 419 14.87 -3.34 -29.39
C ALA A 419 14.44 -2.66 -28.09
N VAL A 420 13.53 -3.27 -27.31
CA VAL A 420 13.12 -2.72 -26.00
C VAL A 420 14.23 -2.79 -24.96
N ILE A 421 15.06 -3.82 -24.99
CA ILE A 421 16.21 -3.95 -24.08
C ILE A 421 17.23 -2.85 -24.36
N TYR A 422 17.53 -2.58 -25.64
CA TYR A 422 18.47 -1.52 -26.03
C TYR A 422 17.87 -0.10 -25.97
N GLY A 423 16.66 0.09 -25.42
CA GLY A 423 16.11 1.42 -25.17
C GLY A 423 16.97 2.19 -24.18
N CYS A 424 17.56 3.30 -24.61
CA CYS A 424 18.59 4.02 -23.84
C CYS A 424 18.10 4.58 -22.49
N ALA A 425 16.79 4.77 -22.30
CA ALA A 425 16.20 5.35 -21.09
C ALA A 425 15.68 4.31 -20.09
N LEU A 426 15.51 3.04 -20.50
CA LEU A 426 14.79 2.05 -19.70
C LEU A 426 15.67 1.53 -18.55
N GLN A 427 15.16 1.65 -17.33
CA GLN A 427 15.81 1.22 -16.09
C GLN A 427 15.20 -0.06 -15.51
N SER A 428 13.91 -0.29 -15.73
CA SER A 428 13.21 -1.50 -15.30
C SER A 428 12.39 -2.11 -16.44
N LEU A 429 12.52 -3.42 -16.64
CA LEU A 429 11.73 -4.18 -17.60
C LEU A 429 11.11 -5.41 -16.93
N SER A 430 9.78 -5.52 -16.97
CA SER A 430 9.06 -6.71 -16.55
C SER A 430 8.49 -7.48 -17.74
N LEU A 431 8.87 -8.75 -17.83
CA LEU A 431 8.37 -9.74 -18.80
C LEU A 431 7.73 -10.92 -18.06
N SER A 432 7.20 -10.69 -16.86
CA SER A 432 6.63 -11.74 -16.02
C SER A 432 5.48 -12.49 -16.72
N ASP A 433 5.37 -13.79 -16.44
CA ASP A 433 4.29 -14.67 -16.92
C ASP A 433 4.07 -14.64 -18.45
N SER A 434 5.12 -14.36 -19.23
CA SER A 434 5.02 -14.19 -20.68
C SER A 434 5.16 -15.49 -21.48
N ARG A 435 5.44 -16.63 -20.82
CA ARG A 435 5.58 -17.95 -21.47
C ARG A 435 6.53 -17.91 -22.68
N LEU A 436 7.62 -17.15 -22.56
CA LEU A 436 8.57 -16.93 -23.66
C LEU A 436 9.26 -18.23 -24.10
N ARG A 437 9.47 -19.18 -23.17
CA ARG A 437 10.17 -20.46 -23.39
C ARG A 437 11.56 -20.20 -23.99
N SER A 438 11.94 -20.99 -25.01
CA SER A 438 13.22 -20.84 -25.70
C SER A 438 13.45 -19.44 -26.30
N ARG A 439 12.39 -18.69 -26.66
CA ARG A 439 12.52 -17.32 -27.19
C ARG A 439 13.08 -16.34 -26.15
N GLY A 440 12.82 -16.60 -24.86
CA GLY A 440 13.32 -15.80 -23.75
C GLY A 440 14.85 -15.77 -23.70
N THR A 441 15.52 -16.82 -24.19
CA THR A 441 16.99 -16.88 -24.20
C THR A 441 17.63 -15.77 -25.04
N VAL A 442 16.97 -15.33 -26.13
CA VAL A 442 17.44 -14.22 -26.98
C VAL A 442 17.41 -12.89 -26.22
N LEU A 443 16.34 -12.68 -25.44
CA LEU A 443 16.19 -11.51 -24.58
C LEU A 443 17.23 -11.52 -23.46
N VAL A 444 17.40 -12.67 -22.79
CA VAL A 444 18.41 -12.84 -21.74
C VAL A 444 19.83 -12.58 -22.27
N ASN A 445 20.14 -13.03 -23.49
CA ASN A 445 21.43 -12.77 -24.12
C ASN A 445 21.65 -11.26 -24.35
N ALA A 446 20.62 -10.53 -24.78
CA ALA A 446 20.70 -9.08 -24.96
C ALA A 446 20.92 -8.32 -23.63
N LEU A 447 20.47 -8.87 -22.48
CA LEU A 447 20.76 -8.29 -21.17
C LEU A 447 22.27 -8.26 -20.86
N GLY A 448 23.04 -9.22 -21.37
CA GLY A 448 24.49 -9.30 -21.12
C GLY A 448 25.24 -8.07 -21.62
N SER A 449 24.83 -7.49 -22.76
CA SER A 449 25.44 -6.29 -23.35
C SER A 449 24.69 -4.99 -23.05
N ASN A 450 23.59 -5.07 -22.28
CA ASN A 450 22.79 -3.91 -21.94
C ASN A 450 23.50 -3.05 -20.88
N THR A 451 23.42 -1.73 -21.03
CA THR A 451 24.10 -0.76 -20.15
C THR A 451 23.14 0.16 -19.40
N CYS A 452 21.82 0.04 -19.60
CA CYS A 452 20.82 0.95 -19.05
C CYS A 452 19.97 0.31 -17.94
N LEU A 453 19.54 -0.94 -18.13
CA LEU A 453 18.67 -1.65 -17.21
C LEU A 453 19.38 -1.89 -15.88
N ARG A 454 18.63 -1.59 -14.81
CA ARG A 454 18.98 -1.85 -13.42
C ARG A 454 18.12 -2.95 -12.82
N LYS A 455 16.88 -3.09 -13.28
CA LYS A 455 15.92 -4.09 -12.80
C LYS A 455 15.34 -4.88 -13.96
N VAL A 456 15.26 -6.20 -13.81
CA VAL A 456 14.55 -7.06 -14.75
C VAL A 456 13.75 -8.13 -14.02
N ASP A 457 12.51 -8.35 -14.47
CA ASP A 457 11.68 -9.47 -14.05
C ASP A 457 11.44 -10.42 -15.22
N LEU A 458 11.99 -11.62 -15.11
CA LEU A 458 11.89 -12.71 -16.06
C LEU A 458 11.05 -13.87 -15.53
N SER A 459 10.30 -13.68 -14.45
CA SER A 459 9.52 -14.74 -13.82
C SER A 459 8.45 -15.33 -14.74
N GLY A 460 8.05 -16.59 -14.55
CA GLY A 460 6.91 -17.19 -15.25
C GLY A 460 7.11 -17.41 -16.76
N ASN A 461 8.36 -17.59 -17.20
CA ASN A 461 8.69 -17.71 -18.62
C ASN A 461 9.01 -19.12 -19.12
N ASN A 462 9.05 -20.12 -18.24
CA ASN A 462 9.34 -21.52 -18.58
C ASN A 462 10.59 -21.67 -19.47
N MET A 463 11.68 -20.98 -19.13
CA MET A 463 12.91 -21.02 -19.94
C MET A 463 13.79 -22.25 -19.66
N ASP A 464 13.44 -23.04 -18.64
CA ASP A 464 14.15 -24.23 -18.17
C ASP A 464 15.62 -23.95 -17.80
N ASN A 465 16.41 -25.01 -17.62
CA ASN A 465 17.85 -24.92 -17.33
C ASN A 465 18.63 -24.15 -18.40
N ILE A 466 18.16 -24.11 -19.65
CA ILE A 466 18.81 -23.34 -20.73
C ILE A 466 18.70 -21.85 -20.43
N GLY A 467 17.52 -21.38 -19.99
CA GLY A 467 17.32 -20.00 -19.53
C GLY A 467 18.26 -19.64 -18.39
N ALA A 468 18.36 -20.50 -17.37
CA ALA A 468 19.27 -20.32 -16.23
C ALA A 468 20.74 -20.18 -16.67
N LYS A 469 21.18 -21.03 -17.59
CA LYS A 469 22.53 -21.01 -18.15
C LYS A 469 22.81 -19.77 -19.01
N MET A 470 21.81 -19.23 -19.70
CA MET A 470 21.96 -17.98 -20.44
C MET A 470 21.98 -16.78 -19.48
N LEU A 471 21.14 -16.81 -18.45
CA LEU A 471 21.11 -15.78 -17.42
C LEU A 471 22.45 -15.71 -16.69
N SER A 472 23.03 -16.86 -16.33
CA SER A 472 24.35 -16.90 -15.69
C SER A 472 25.44 -16.25 -16.55
N LYS A 473 25.47 -16.53 -17.86
CA LYS A 473 26.39 -15.86 -18.79
C LYS A 473 26.13 -14.36 -18.91
N ALA A 474 24.86 -13.96 -18.98
CA ALA A 474 24.49 -12.55 -19.04
C ALA A 474 24.95 -11.80 -17.78
N LEU A 475 24.78 -12.39 -16.60
CA LEU A 475 25.21 -11.81 -15.33
C LEU A 475 26.73 -11.71 -15.20
N GLN A 476 27.51 -12.63 -15.78
CA GLN A 476 28.97 -12.52 -15.74
C GLN A 476 29.51 -11.32 -16.54
N ILE A 477 28.77 -10.89 -17.58
CA ILE A 477 29.18 -9.79 -18.47
C ILE A 477 28.53 -8.47 -18.04
N ASN A 478 27.28 -8.51 -17.62
CA ASN A 478 26.51 -7.33 -17.28
C ASN A 478 27.03 -6.69 -15.97
N THR A 479 27.30 -5.39 -16.03
CA THR A 479 27.80 -4.62 -14.87
C THR A 479 26.82 -3.53 -14.39
N THR A 480 25.58 -3.52 -14.89
CA THR A 480 24.59 -2.45 -14.64
C THR A 480 23.38 -2.91 -13.85
N LEU A 481 22.99 -4.18 -14.02
CA LEU A 481 21.87 -4.80 -13.32
C LEU A 481 22.13 -4.84 -11.81
N ARG A 482 21.10 -4.40 -11.08
CA ARG A 482 21.04 -4.35 -9.62
C ARG A 482 20.01 -5.32 -9.06
N SER A 483 18.91 -5.56 -9.79
CA SER A 483 17.82 -6.42 -9.37
C SER A 483 17.40 -7.39 -10.47
N VAL A 484 17.32 -8.68 -10.18
CA VAL A 484 16.85 -9.71 -11.12
C VAL A 484 15.88 -10.65 -10.43
N THR A 485 14.63 -10.72 -10.93
CA THR A 485 13.64 -11.73 -10.50
C THR A 485 13.48 -12.78 -11.60
N TRP A 486 13.48 -14.05 -11.24
CA TRP A 486 13.51 -15.15 -12.22
C TRP A 486 12.78 -16.43 -11.77
N ASP A 487 11.87 -16.34 -10.80
CA ASP A 487 11.09 -17.50 -10.32
C ASP A 487 10.13 -18.05 -11.39
N ARG A 488 9.59 -19.26 -11.20
CA ARG A 488 8.66 -19.93 -12.14
C ARG A 488 9.23 -20.08 -13.54
N ASN A 489 10.51 -20.41 -13.66
CA ASN A 489 11.17 -20.70 -14.92
C ASN A 489 11.43 -22.20 -15.15
N ASN A 490 10.94 -23.08 -14.26
CA ASN A 490 11.17 -24.52 -14.29
C ASN A 490 12.68 -24.84 -14.19
N THR A 491 13.37 -24.06 -13.36
CA THR A 491 14.81 -24.22 -13.11
C THR A 491 15.06 -25.38 -12.15
N SER A 492 15.97 -26.28 -12.52
CA SER A 492 16.40 -27.38 -11.64
C SER A 492 17.67 -27.01 -10.86
N ALA A 493 18.10 -27.90 -9.96
CA ALA A 493 19.36 -27.78 -9.22
C ALA A 493 20.58 -27.46 -10.12
N ALA A 494 20.64 -28.00 -11.34
CA ALA A 494 21.73 -27.71 -12.28
C ALA A 494 21.73 -26.24 -12.74
N GLY A 495 20.55 -25.67 -13.02
CA GLY A 495 20.41 -24.27 -13.38
C GLY A 495 20.75 -23.32 -12.23
N PHE A 496 20.36 -23.67 -10.99
CA PHE A 496 20.75 -22.92 -9.81
C PHE A 496 22.28 -22.89 -9.60
N LEU A 497 22.97 -24.01 -9.84
CA LEU A 497 24.43 -24.07 -9.78
C LEU A 497 25.11 -23.19 -10.84
N ASP A 498 24.55 -23.12 -12.04
CA ASP A 498 25.07 -22.24 -13.09
C ASP A 498 24.94 -20.76 -12.70
N VAL A 499 23.81 -20.37 -12.12
CA VAL A 499 23.61 -19.00 -11.62
C VAL A 499 24.50 -18.70 -10.41
N ALA A 500 24.64 -19.63 -9.45
CA ALA A 500 25.55 -19.46 -8.31
C ALA A 500 26.98 -19.15 -8.75
N ARG A 501 27.50 -19.90 -9.74
CA ARG A 501 28.84 -19.66 -10.31
C ARG A 501 28.99 -18.29 -10.96
N ALA A 502 27.92 -17.76 -11.56
CA ALA A 502 27.94 -16.40 -12.10
C ALA A 502 27.93 -15.34 -11.01
N LEU A 503 27.16 -15.54 -9.93
CA LEU A 503 27.09 -14.61 -8.81
C LEU A 503 28.40 -14.51 -8.03
N GLU A 504 29.21 -15.57 -7.99
CA GLU A 504 30.59 -15.52 -7.44
C GLU A 504 31.50 -14.50 -8.15
N HIS A 505 31.19 -14.17 -9.42
CA HIS A 505 31.99 -13.27 -10.26
C HIS A 505 31.27 -11.97 -10.62
N ASN A 506 29.97 -11.85 -10.31
CA ASN A 506 29.22 -10.62 -10.50
C ASN A 506 29.17 -9.84 -9.20
N PHE A 507 29.72 -8.62 -9.20
CA PHE A 507 29.78 -7.74 -8.02
C PHE A 507 28.86 -6.51 -8.14
N THR A 508 27.92 -6.54 -9.09
CA THR A 508 27.04 -5.40 -9.38
C THR A 508 25.60 -5.63 -8.96
N LEU A 509 25.16 -6.88 -8.99
CA LEU A 509 23.83 -7.29 -8.55
C LEU A 509 23.69 -7.12 -7.03
N GLN A 510 22.61 -6.48 -6.61
CA GLN A 510 22.32 -6.16 -5.21
C GLN A 510 21.15 -6.97 -4.67
N TYR A 511 20.22 -7.35 -5.54
CA TYR A 511 18.99 -8.04 -5.17
C TYR A 511 18.64 -9.14 -6.17
N MET A 512 18.57 -10.38 -5.68
CA MET A 512 18.10 -11.53 -6.44
C MET A 512 17.26 -12.40 -5.50
N PRO A 513 15.91 -12.27 -5.50
CA PRO A 513 15.08 -13.07 -4.63
C PRO A 513 15.21 -14.55 -4.99
N LEU A 514 15.20 -15.41 -3.97
CA LEU A 514 15.23 -16.85 -4.16
C LEU A 514 13.97 -17.29 -4.94
N PRO A 515 14.12 -18.10 -6.01
CA PRO A 515 13.00 -18.56 -6.82
C PRO A 515 12.25 -19.69 -6.10
N LEU A 516 11.42 -19.34 -5.11
CA LEU A 516 10.77 -20.28 -4.19
C LEU A 516 9.91 -21.32 -4.91
N SER A 517 9.25 -20.96 -6.02
CA SER A 517 8.42 -21.89 -6.78
C SER A 517 9.28 -22.97 -7.45
N ASP A 518 10.34 -22.54 -8.15
CA ASP A 518 11.27 -23.46 -8.82
C ASP A 518 12.07 -24.28 -7.79
N ILE A 519 12.44 -23.68 -6.66
CA ILE A 519 13.10 -24.38 -5.54
C ILE A 519 12.23 -25.50 -5.01
N SER A 520 10.97 -25.20 -4.70
CA SER A 520 10.03 -26.19 -4.18
C SER A 520 9.85 -27.36 -5.15
N GLN A 521 9.81 -27.07 -6.46
CA GLN A 521 9.74 -28.10 -7.49
C GLN A 521 11.03 -28.91 -7.61
N ALA A 522 12.19 -28.25 -7.65
CA ALA A 522 13.50 -28.90 -7.74
C ALA A 522 13.78 -29.78 -6.52
N TYR A 523 13.43 -29.30 -5.32
CA TYR A 523 13.62 -30.00 -4.06
C TYR A 523 12.83 -31.32 -4.00
N ARG A 524 11.61 -31.36 -4.56
CA ARG A 524 10.84 -32.61 -4.70
C ARG A 524 11.54 -33.64 -5.59
N SER A 525 12.30 -33.17 -6.59
CA SER A 525 12.97 -34.05 -7.57
C SER A 525 14.38 -34.49 -7.14
N ALA A 526 15.14 -33.60 -6.49
CA ALA A 526 16.53 -33.82 -6.10
C ALA A 526 16.89 -32.93 -4.90
N PRO A 527 16.51 -33.31 -3.66
CA PRO A 527 16.66 -32.46 -2.49
C PRO A 527 18.12 -32.11 -2.18
N GLU A 528 19.00 -33.11 -2.13
CA GLU A 528 20.44 -32.93 -1.80
C GLU A 528 21.16 -32.00 -2.78
N ARG A 529 20.92 -32.18 -4.09
CA ARG A 529 21.54 -31.33 -5.12
C ARG A 529 20.99 -29.90 -5.08
N THR A 530 19.71 -29.76 -4.76
CA THR A 530 19.06 -28.45 -4.65
C THR A 530 19.58 -27.70 -3.42
N GLU A 531 19.72 -28.37 -2.28
CA GLU A 531 20.29 -27.78 -1.06
C GLU A 531 21.75 -27.32 -1.26
N GLN A 532 22.58 -28.13 -1.92
CA GLN A 532 23.94 -27.74 -2.29
C GLN A 532 23.98 -26.53 -3.21
N ALA A 533 23.07 -26.46 -4.19
CA ALA A 533 22.97 -25.33 -5.09
C ALA A 533 22.52 -24.05 -4.36
N LEU A 534 21.52 -24.16 -3.48
CA LEU A 534 20.99 -23.05 -2.71
C LEU A 534 21.95 -22.52 -1.67
N THR A 535 22.73 -23.39 -1.03
CA THR A 535 23.81 -22.97 -0.15
C THR A 535 24.79 -22.07 -0.92
N LYS A 536 25.11 -22.41 -2.18
CA LYS A 536 26.00 -21.57 -3.01
C LYS A 536 25.34 -20.28 -3.48
N VAL A 537 24.07 -20.32 -3.90
CA VAL A 537 23.32 -19.11 -4.29
C VAL A 537 23.21 -18.16 -3.09
N GLY A 538 22.77 -18.64 -1.94
CA GLY A 538 22.63 -17.85 -0.72
C GLY A 538 23.96 -17.29 -0.20
N ILE A 539 25.05 -18.06 -0.28
CA ILE A 539 26.39 -17.54 0.06
C ILE A 539 26.83 -16.47 -0.94
N ALA A 540 26.63 -16.66 -2.24
CA ALA A 540 26.98 -15.67 -3.26
C ALA A 540 26.15 -14.37 -3.10
N ASP A 541 24.86 -14.50 -2.80
CA ASP A 541 23.99 -13.35 -2.49
C ASP A 541 24.47 -12.60 -1.24
N LEU A 542 24.83 -13.32 -0.17
CA LEU A 542 25.40 -12.74 1.06
C LEU A 542 26.74 -12.03 0.81
N ILE A 543 27.61 -12.59 -0.03
CA ILE A 543 28.89 -11.96 -0.42
C ILE A 543 28.63 -10.66 -1.19
N ASN A 544 27.67 -10.65 -2.10
CA ASN A 544 27.31 -9.45 -2.87
C ASN A 544 26.70 -8.36 -1.98
N VAL A 545 25.80 -8.71 -1.05
CA VAL A 545 25.28 -7.75 -0.06
C VAL A 545 26.39 -7.22 0.84
N SER A 546 27.29 -8.07 1.32
CA SER A 546 28.42 -7.68 2.17
C SER A 546 29.43 -6.75 1.48
N LEU A 547 29.74 -6.99 0.21
CA LEU A 547 30.64 -6.13 -0.57
C LEU A 547 30.03 -4.74 -0.82
N VAL A 548 28.71 -4.65 -0.97
CA VAL A 548 27.98 -3.38 -1.09
C VAL A 548 27.99 -2.62 0.24
N CYS A 549 27.73 -3.29 1.38
CA CYS A 549 27.86 -2.70 2.71
C CYS A 549 29.30 -2.23 3.00
N ASN A 550 30.31 -2.98 2.55
CA ASN A 550 31.72 -2.61 2.71
C ASN A 550 32.11 -1.36 1.90
N ARG A 551 31.51 -1.14 0.72
CA ARG A 551 31.69 0.10 -0.04
C ARG A 551 30.93 1.28 0.58
N ALA A 552 29.78 1.05 1.23
CA ALA A 552 29.08 2.07 2.01
C ALA A 552 29.87 2.48 3.28
N ALA A 553 30.54 1.53 3.93
CA ALA A 553 31.42 1.81 5.08
C ALA A 553 32.64 2.69 4.72
N GLN A 554 33.09 2.69 3.45
CA GLN A 554 34.12 3.62 2.98
C GLN A 554 33.67 5.08 2.92
N TRP A 555 32.36 5.37 2.95
CA TRP A 555 31.83 6.74 3.06
C TRP A 555 31.76 7.24 4.52
N PHE A 556 31.65 6.34 5.51
CA PHE A 556 31.61 6.66 6.94
C PHE A 556 32.98 6.60 7.62
N GLY A 557 34.02 7.16 7.00
CA GLY A 557 35.27 7.46 7.71
C GLY A 557 36.13 6.26 8.10
N GLY A 558 36.22 5.22 7.25
CA GLY A 558 37.39 4.32 7.27
C GLY A 558 37.31 3.06 8.15
N TYR A 559 36.14 2.67 8.65
CA TYR A 559 35.98 1.40 9.36
C TYR A 559 35.95 0.22 8.37
N ARG A 560 36.85 -0.76 8.56
CA ARG A 560 36.92 -2.00 7.75
C ARG A 560 35.97 -3.05 8.32
N CYS A 561 34.87 -3.38 7.64
CA CYS A 561 34.04 -4.54 8.00
C CYS A 561 34.61 -5.82 7.35
N ARG A 562 35.26 -6.71 8.12
CA ARG A 562 35.66 -8.03 7.61
C ARG A 562 34.54 -9.05 7.79
N LEU A 563 33.99 -9.57 6.68
CA LEU A 563 33.10 -10.72 6.70
C LEU A 563 33.92 -12.01 6.62
N ALA A 564 33.81 -12.89 7.62
CA ALA A 564 34.44 -14.21 7.60
C ALA A 564 33.36 -15.30 7.50
N VAL A 565 33.23 -15.93 6.32
CA VAL A 565 32.35 -17.09 6.13
C VAL A 565 33.16 -18.35 6.45
N ARG A 566 32.90 -19.00 7.59
CA ARG A 566 33.48 -20.32 7.90
C ARG A 566 32.51 -21.45 7.55
N LYS A 567 33.05 -22.55 7.02
CA LYS A 567 32.28 -23.75 6.62
C LYS A 567 31.62 -24.40 7.84
N SER A 568 30.29 -24.30 7.90
CA SER A 568 29.34 -25.06 8.75
C SER A 568 29.45 -24.89 10.28
N PRO A 569 28.36 -24.51 10.99
CA PRO A 569 27.10 -23.93 10.52
C PRO A 569 27.30 -22.46 10.13
N VAL A 570 26.49 -21.93 9.20
CA VAL A 570 26.61 -20.56 8.66
C VAL A 570 26.46 -19.53 9.79
N CYS A 571 27.58 -19.08 10.35
CA CYS A 571 27.64 -17.95 11.28
C CYS A 571 28.17 -16.73 10.52
N VAL A 572 27.42 -15.63 10.56
CA VAL A 572 27.88 -14.34 10.06
C VAL A 572 28.41 -13.54 11.24
N SER A 573 29.72 -13.38 11.33
CA SER A 573 30.36 -12.55 12.36
C SER A 573 30.67 -11.18 11.79
N PHE A 574 30.13 -10.12 12.41
CA PHE A 574 30.55 -8.74 12.16
C PHE A 574 31.63 -8.36 13.18
N CYS A 575 32.79 -7.94 12.70
CA CYS A 575 33.83 -7.38 13.54
C CYS A 575 33.94 -5.88 13.20
N MET A 576 33.48 -5.03 14.11
CA MET A 576 33.76 -3.58 14.08
C MET A 576 35.03 -3.34 14.88
N ASP A 577 36.13 -3.03 14.20
CA ASP A 577 37.36 -2.61 14.87
C ASP A 577 37.11 -1.24 15.54
N GLY A 578 36.92 -1.21 16.86
CA GLY A 578 36.75 0.04 17.62
C GLY A 578 36.06 -0.05 18.98
N TRP A 579 35.40 -1.15 19.33
CA TRP A 579 34.90 -1.39 20.68
C TRP A 579 35.69 -2.52 21.34
N LEU A 580 36.34 -2.22 22.46
CA LEU A 580 36.95 -3.19 23.37
C LEU A 580 35.83 -3.99 24.07
N ALA A 581 35.17 -4.87 23.32
CA ALA A 581 34.35 -5.95 23.84
C ALA A 581 34.31 -7.04 22.77
N THR A 582 35.08 -8.11 22.96
CA THR A 582 34.96 -9.36 22.20
C THR A 582 33.64 -10.03 22.58
N GLU A 583 32.53 -9.57 22.02
CA GLU A 583 31.28 -10.33 22.01
C GLU A 583 31.03 -10.86 20.60
N HIS A 584 31.18 -12.16 20.44
CA HIS A 584 30.78 -12.88 19.25
C HIS A 584 29.24 -12.99 19.23
N LEU A 585 28.54 -12.06 18.60
CA LEU A 585 27.10 -12.23 18.33
C LEU A 585 26.90 -13.36 17.31
N HIS A 586 26.42 -14.49 17.79
CA HIS A 586 25.95 -15.61 16.96
C HIS A 586 24.53 -15.33 16.48
N PHE A 587 24.38 -14.94 15.21
CA PHE A 587 23.05 -14.81 14.58
C PHE A 587 22.64 -16.12 13.89
N CYS A 588 21.50 -16.68 14.33
CA CYS A 588 20.82 -17.79 13.65
C CYS A 588 19.99 -17.25 12.47
N LEU A 589 19.66 -18.11 11.49
CA LEU A 589 18.94 -17.76 10.25
C LEU A 589 17.58 -17.07 10.51
N SER A 590 16.95 -17.30 11.67
CA SER A 590 15.72 -16.62 12.11
C SER A 590 15.92 -15.13 12.41
N CYS A 591 17.08 -14.74 12.92
CA CYS A 591 17.41 -13.34 13.22
C CYS A 591 17.77 -12.54 11.96
N PHE A 592 18.01 -13.19 10.83
CA PHE A 592 18.37 -12.55 9.56
C PHE A 592 17.22 -11.71 8.98
N ASN A 593 15.97 -12.14 9.16
CA ASN A 593 14.80 -11.35 8.74
C ASN A 593 14.62 -10.09 9.60
N ALA A 594 14.93 -10.16 10.90
CA ALA A 594 14.92 -9.01 11.80
C ALA A 594 16.05 -8.02 11.46
N PHE A 595 17.24 -8.52 11.12
CA PHE A 595 18.36 -7.67 10.67
C PHE A 595 18.10 -7.02 9.30
N LYS A 596 17.41 -7.71 8.39
CA LYS A 596 16.99 -7.17 7.10
C LYS A 596 15.95 -6.05 7.26
N ALA A 597 15.03 -6.19 8.22
CA ALA A 597 14.10 -5.13 8.60
C ALA A 597 14.85 -3.93 9.20
N PHE A 598 15.81 -4.16 10.09
CA PHE A 598 16.64 -3.12 10.71
C PHE A 598 17.45 -2.31 9.68
N ILE A 599 18.10 -2.97 8.71
CA ILE A 599 18.85 -2.27 7.63
C ILE A 599 17.91 -1.47 6.72
N HIS A 600 16.70 -1.97 6.45
CA HIS A 600 15.69 -1.25 5.67
C HIS A 600 15.08 -0.03 6.40
N GLN A 601 15.22 0.01 7.73
CA GLN A 601 14.74 1.12 8.58
C GLN A 601 15.82 2.19 8.77
N VAL A 602 17.10 1.85 8.56
CA VAL A 602 18.26 2.74 8.74
C VAL A 602 18.74 3.36 7.41
N LEU A 603 18.38 2.77 6.26
CA LEU A 603 18.55 3.35 4.91
C LEU A 603 17.26 4.04 4.47
#